data_AF-A0AAV1DNH1-F1
#
_entry.id   AF-A0AAV1DNH1-F1
#
_cell.length_a   1.000
_cell.length_b   1.000
_cell.length_c   1.000
_cell.angle_alpha   90.00
_cell.angle_beta   90.00
_cell.angle_gamma   90.00
#
_symmetry.space_group_name_H-M   'P 1'
#
loop_
_entity.id
_entity.type
_entity.pdbx_description
1 polymer ?
#
loop_
_entity_poly.entity_id
_entity_poly.type
_entity_poly.pdbx_seq_one_letter_code
_entity_poly.pdbx_strand_id
1 'polypeptide(L)'
;MEALPRHVAFQSKYNSKYLSFIPNNKEEIQGLLWFSSEKVVSPFNKYKVERAKNTRGSLVHIKCVYNNKYWRRENPNVLWITATGDEPNENRCDQSCTLFEPVYVNGKDPTEGVRFRHVQSMNYVCLWHAEEPHASCLHMGLADPNSELRDVVIVIDWDNLVILPKHVTFKGDNGLYLDVFTESGNVYQKFSSNDPGAPGVRYEVLTTNNGTVIIKSSLNEKFWRIGAWLYVDGSLGFKVDHSSPIDNTKVSSDLLYKPIKVGDNKIAVRSIPANRFCNRVEGTQNRLDGVAATISNDTIFEVSEAIVWREIYNVEYNLQHTRIYKQAPVIMKTVFVENSSSEPKTQVLTFSVIKTTTTTTTWRNNVSLKLGVKAKFEAGIPIIVDGDVIISSDEFNGMYTWGEDNVTIPTLENTCTVTVPEKSKIKVSMLKTKVSCEVPFSYTQRDMLIDGKCVTYEMDDGVYTYINSSNDFRIDKAEPLLFTHISVI
;
A
#
# COMPACT_ATOMS: atom_id res chain seq x y z
N MET A 1 -6.14 25.73 0.67
CA MET A 1 -5.38 24.95 1.67
C MET A 1 -4.96 23.71 0.93
N GLU A 2 -3.68 23.59 0.57
CA GLU A 2 -3.22 22.32 -0.02
C GLU A 2 -3.29 21.27 1.07
N ALA A 3 -3.96 20.18 0.76
CA ALA A 3 -4.23 19.14 1.72
C ALA A 3 -3.03 18.20 1.77
N LEU A 4 -2.76 17.64 2.95
CA LEU A 4 -1.85 16.50 3.05
C LEU A 4 -2.27 15.40 2.07
N PRO A 5 -1.31 14.68 1.46
CA PRO A 5 -1.63 13.52 0.65
C PRO A 5 -2.44 12.49 1.42
N ARG A 6 -3.24 11.69 0.71
CA ARG A 6 -4.09 10.67 1.32
C ARG A 6 -3.27 9.58 2.01
N HIS A 7 -2.20 9.13 1.37
CA HIS A 7 -1.24 8.20 1.95
C HIS A 7 0.13 8.84 2.03
N VAL A 8 0.77 8.71 3.19
CA VAL A 8 1.99 9.43 3.50
C VAL A 8 3.01 8.53 4.22
N ALA A 9 4.28 8.87 4.04
CA ALA A 9 5.34 8.56 5.01
C ALA A 9 5.79 9.85 5.70
N PHE A 10 6.26 9.72 6.94
CA PHE A 10 6.81 10.85 7.71
C PHE A 10 8.30 10.64 7.93
N GLN A 11 9.12 11.60 7.53
CA GLN A 11 10.55 11.63 7.84
C GLN A 11 10.81 12.68 8.92
N SER A 12 11.53 12.34 9.98
CA SER A 12 11.94 13.32 10.99
C SER A 12 12.99 14.26 10.40
N LYS A 13 12.81 15.58 10.59
CA LYS A 13 13.82 16.58 10.21
C LYS A 13 15.04 16.55 11.13
N TYR A 14 14.91 15.94 12.31
CA TYR A 14 15.96 15.87 13.32
C TYR A 14 16.99 14.76 13.05
N ASN A 15 16.53 13.52 12.79
CA ASN A 15 17.42 12.37 12.59
C ASN A 15 17.37 11.76 11.17
N SER A 16 16.58 12.34 10.26
CA SER A 16 16.39 11.88 8.88
C SER A 16 15.82 10.47 8.72
N LYS A 17 15.35 9.82 9.80
CA LYS A 17 14.71 8.50 9.77
C LYS A 17 13.20 8.64 9.54
N TYR A 18 12.62 7.56 9.02
CA TYR A 18 11.19 7.45 8.78
C TYR A 18 10.47 6.93 10.01
N LEU A 19 9.28 7.48 10.26
CA LEU A 19 8.39 6.99 11.30
C LEU A 19 7.84 5.62 10.90
N SER A 20 8.05 4.64 11.77
CA SER A 20 7.64 3.26 11.59
C SER A 20 6.75 2.82 12.73
N PHE A 21 5.70 2.07 12.41
CA PHE A 21 5.01 1.27 13.41
C PHE A 21 5.90 0.12 13.88
N ILE A 22 5.98 -0.11 15.19
CA ILE A 22 6.71 -1.24 15.75
C ILE A 22 5.76 -2.43 15.91
N PRO A 23 5.82 -3.46 15.02
CA PRO A 23 5.18 -4.74 15.28
C PRO A 23 5.80 -5.42 16.51
N ASN A 24 5.14 -6.45 17.05
CA ASN A 24 5.36 -7.16 18.33
C ASN A 24 6.76 -7.77 18.60
N ASN A 25 7.83 -7.17 18.06
CA ASN A 25 9.18 -7.70 17.97
C ASN A 25 10.09 -7.12 19.08
N LYS A 26 9.58 -6.16 19.87
CA LYS A 26 10.23 -5.55 21.03
C LYS A 26 9.19 -5.36 22.13
N GLU A 27 9.25 -6.18 23.18
CA GLU A 27 8.21 -6.26 24.24
C GLU A 27 7.89 -4.91 24.88
N GLU A 28 8.88 -4.04 25.06
CA GLU A 28 8.71 -2.76 25.77
C GLU A 28 8.14 -1.61 24.93
N ILE A 29 8.25 -1.66 23.59
CA ILE A 29 7.83 -0.55 22.69
C ILE A 29 6.85 -1.01 21.60
N GLN A 30 6.22 -2.16 21.80
CA GLN A 30 5.23 -2.73 20.91
C GLN A 30 4.05 -1.76 20.71
N GLY A 31 3.65 -1.56 19.45
CA GLY A 31 2.53 -0.68 19.11
C GLY A 31 2.84 0.83 19.11
N LEU A 32 4.05 1.21 19.54
CA LEU A 32 4.54 2.58 19.45
C LEU A 32 4.95 2.93 18.00
N LEU A 33 5.13 4.23 17.78
CA LEU A 33 5.59 4.79 16.52
C LEU A 33 7.01 5.31 16.71
N TRP A 34 7.96 4.87 15.88
CA TRP A 34 9.39 5.06 16.12
C TRP A 34 10.12 5.58 14.89
N PHE A 35 10.88 6.66 15.04
CA PHE A 35 11.70 7.24 13.97
C PHE A 35 13.02 6.48 13.81
N SER A 36 12.96 5.27 13.27
CA SER A 36 14.11 4.37 13.14
C SER A 36 14.36 3.85 11.74
N SER A 37 13.35 3.82 10.87
CA SER A 37 13.52 3.21 9.56
C SER A 37 14.40 4.07 8.65
N GLU A 38 15.31 3.40 7.96
CA GLU A 38 16.24 4.05 7.03
C GLU A 38 15.69 4.16 5.61
N LYS A 39 14.54 3.52 5.31
CA LYS A 39 13.93 3.54 3.98
C LYS A 39 12.52 4.10 4.02
N VAL A 40 12.17 4.94 3.05
CA VAL A 40 10.80 5.44 2.93
C VAL A 40 9.81 4.30 2.68
N VAL A 41 10.18 3.34 1.83
CA VAL A 41 9.32 2.19 1.49
C VAL A 41 9.48 1.05 2.48
N SER A 42 8.51 0.95 3.38
CA SER A 42 8.31 -0.17 4.30
C SER A 42 6.81 -0.33 4.58
N PRO A 43 6.28 -1.56 4.76
CA PRO A 43 4.89 -1.78 5.15
C PRO A 43 4.51 -1.06 6.46
N PHE A 44 5.50 -0.81 7.33
CA PHE A 44 5.33 -0.17 8.63
C PHE A 44 5.35 1.38 8.59
N ASN A 45 5.74 1.98 7.47
CA ASN A 45 5.97 3.43 7.37
C ASN A 45 4.82 4.17 6.65
N LYS A 46 3.81 3.42 6.20
CA LYS A 46 2.67 3.96 5.45
C LYS A 46 1.53 4.34 6.40
N TYR A 47 1.13 5.60 6.33
CA TYR A 47 -0.01 6.13 7.08
C TYR A 47 -1.06 6.68 6.13
N LYS A 48 -2.33 6.62 6.54
CA LYS A 48 -3.45 7.23 5.84
C LYS A 48 -3.91 8.46 6.60
N VAL A 49 -4.03 9.58 5.91
CA VAL A 49 -4.60 10.82 6.44
C VAL A 49 -6.08 10.87 6.07
N GLU A 50 -6.95 11.01 7.07
CA GLU A 50 -8.40 11.12 6.90
C GLU A 50 -8.87 12.46 7.46
N ARG A 51 -9.66 13.22 6.70
CA ARG A 51 -10.20 14.49 7.19
C ARG A 51 -11.29 14.23 8.22
N ALA A 52 -11.29 15.00 9.30
CA ALA A 52 -12.34 14.96 10.30
C ALA A 52 -13.67 15.46 9.72
N LYS A 53 -14.78 14.85 10.14
CA LYS A 53 -16.13 15.09 9.61
C LYS A 53 -16.67 16.47 10.02
N ASN A 54 -16.42 16.89 11.26
CA ASN A 54 -17.10 18.05 11.85
C ASN A 54 -16.31 19.37 11.85
N THR A 55 -15.19 19.47 11.11
CA THR A 55 -14.20 20.55 11.35
C THR A 55 -13.92 21.44 10.14
N ARG A 56 -14.80 21.44 9.12
CA ARG A 56 -14.56 22.11 7.82
C ARG A 56 -13.23 21.70 7.15
N GLY A 57 -12.69 20.53 7.51
CA GLY A 57 -11.55 19.89 6.86
C GLY A 57 -10.16 20.39 7.26
N SER A 58 -10.02 21.19 8.34
CA SER A 58 -8.71 21.62 8.84
C SER A 58 -8.03 20.60 9.75
N LEU A 59 -8.80 19.71 10.40
CA LEU A 59 -8.29 18.67 11.28
C LEU A 59 -8.29 17.30 10.60
N VAL A 60 -7.35 16.46 11.01
CA VAL A 60 -7.14 15.13 10.43
C VAL A 60 -7.05 14.05 11.50
N HIS A 61 -7.42 12.85 11.11
CA HIS A 61 -7.01 11.61 11.74
C HIS A 61 -5.84 11.04 10.97
N ILE A 62 -4.88 10.45 11.68
CA ILE A 62 -3.77 9.72 11.07
C ILE A 62 -3.92 8.27 11.47
N LYS A 63 -3.90 7.38 10.49
CA LYS A 63 -4.09 5.95 10.68
C LYS A 63 -2.88 5.19 10.18
N CYS A 64 -2.32 4.31 11.01
CA CYS A 64 -1.32 3.38 10.52
C CYS A 64 -1.99 2.43 9.53
N VAL A 65 -1.45 2.35 8.31
CA VAL A 65 -1.97 1.40 7.34
C VAL A 65 -1.72 0.00 7.88
N TYR A 66 -0.52 -0.30 8.41
CA TYR A 66 -0.10 -1.63 8.85
C TYR A 66 -1.11 -2.41 9.71
N ASN A 67 -1.70 -1.79 10.73
CA ASN A 67 -2.65 -2.43 11.63
C ASN A 67 -4.08 -1.83 11.57
N ASN A 68 -4.29 -0.86 10.65
CA ASN A 68 -5.54 -0.12 10.49
C ASN A 68 -6.05 0.58 11.77
N LYS A 69 -5.13 1.04 12.62
CA LYS A 69 -5.47 1.77 13.85
C LYS A 69 -5.07 3.24 13.79
N TYR A 70 -5.90 4.07 14.40
CA TYR A 70 -5.69 5.51 14.49
C TYR A 70 -4.63 5.86 15.53
N TRP A 71 -3.91 6.94 15.22
CA TRP A 71 -3.04 7.60 16.18
C TRP A 71 -3.87 8.13 17.34
N ARG A 72 -3.44 7.80 18.55
CA ARG A 72 -3.96 8.36 19.79
C ARG A 72 -2.89 8.29 20.85
N ARG A 73 -3.16 8.94 21.99
CA ARG A 73 -2.40 8.67 23.20
C ARG A 73 -2.60 7.22 23.63
N GLU A 74 -1.54 6.61 24.16
CA GLU A 74 -1.60 5.25 24.68
C GLU A 74 -2.71 5.13 25.74
N ASN A 75 -2.64 5.99 26.76
CA ASN A 75 -3.60 6.11 27.83
C ASN A 75 -3.55 7.52 28.47
N PRO A 76 -4.44 7.84 29.42
CA PRO A 76 -4.52 9.17 30.04
C PRO A 76 -3.26 9.66 30.77
N ASN A 77 -2.43 8.74 31.25
CA ASN A 77 -1.27 9.04 32.09
C ASN A 77 0.05 8.90 31.31
N VAL A 78 -0.01 8.35 30.09
CA VAL A 78 1.15 8.13 29.24
C VAL A 78 1.08 9.09 28.05
N LEU A 79 2.23 9.70 27.75
CA LEU A 79 2.37 10.72 26.72
C LEU A 79 2.84 10.16 25.38
N TRP A 80 3.09 8.86 25.29
CA TRP A 80 3.38 8.18 24.03
C TRP A 80 2.19 8.22 23.08
N ILE A 81 2.49 8.40 21.80
CA ILE A 81 1.51 8.31 20.73
C ILE A 81 1.65 6.94 20.08
N THR A 82 0.54 6.22 20.02
CA THR A 82 0.47 4.85 19.51
C THR A 82 -0.46 4.80 18.32
N ALA A 83 -0.36 3.75 17.51
CA ALA A 83 -1.39 3.42 16.53
C ALA A 83 -2.24 2.27 17.08
N THR A 84 -3.11 2.55 18.06
CA THR A 84 -3.99 1.52 18.66
C THR A 84 -5.48 1.91 18.70
N GLY A 85 -5.87 3.07 18.19
CA GLY A 85 -7.28 3.47 18.15
C GLY A 85 -8.09 2.67 17.12
N ASP A 86 -9.17 2.02 17.55
CA ASP A 86 -10.05 1.25 16.67
C ASP A 86 -10.87 2.14 15.73
N GLU A 87 -11.35 3.27 16.25
CA GLU A 87 -12.27 4.18 15.58
C GLU A 87 -11.80 5.64 15.74
N PRO A 88 -12.18 6.54 14.81
CA PRO A 88 -11.89 7.96 14.97
C PRO A 88 -12.73 8.56 16.11
N ASN A 89 -12.09 9.28 17.02
CA ASN A 89 -12.75 10.01 18.11
C ASN A 89 -12.53 11.52 17.96
N GLU A 90 -13.60 12.24 17.60
CA GLU A 90 -13.58 13.69 17.41
C GLU A 90 -13.93 14.49 18.69
N ASN A 91 -14.21 13.83 19.82
CA ASN A 91 -14.46 14.50 21.08
C ASN A 91 -13.16 15.12 21.62
N ARG A 92 -13.06 16.44 21.58
CA ARG A 92 -11.85 17.19 21.97
C ARG A 92 -11.56 17.16 23.47
N CYS A 93 -12.52 16.76 24.29
CA CYS A 93 -12.34 16.62 25.73
C CYS A 93 -11.95 15.18 26.12
N ASP A 94 -12.05 14.23 25.18
CA ASP A 94 -11.77 12.82 25.42
C ASP A 94 -10.27 12.54 25.28
N GLN A 95 -9.69 11.86 26.25
CA GLN A 95 -8.28 11.50 26.26
C GLN A 95 -7.92 10.51 25.14
N SER A 96 -8.91 9.80 24.59
CA SER A 96 -8.78 8.94 23.40
C SER A 96 -9.00 9.68 22.07
N CYS A 97 -9.07 11.02 22.08
CA CYS A 97 -9.18 11.84 20.88
C CYS A 97 -8.10 11.46 19.85
N THR A 98 -8.49 11.34 18.59
CA THR A 98 -7.59 10.97 17.48
C THR A 98 -7.36 12.12 16.51
N LEU A 99 -7.71 13.35 16.92
CA LEU A 99 -7.60 14.55 16.08
C LEU A 99 -6.23 15.20 16.19
N PHE A 100 -5.67 15.51 15.03
CA PHE A 100 -4.45 16.29 14.88
C PHE A 100 -4.67 17.48 13.96
N GLU A 101 -4.00 18.58 14.27
CA GLU A 101 -3.92 19.77 13.43
C GLU A 101 -2.55 19.83 12.77
N PRO A 102 -2.48 19.80 11.42
CA PRO A 102 -1.22 20.03 10.71
C PRO A 102 -0.88 21.52 10.71
N VAL A 103 0.31 21.86 11.19
CA VAL A 103 0.85 23.22 11.25
C VAL A 103 2.14 23.28 10.44
N TYR A 104 2.10 23.99 9.31
CA TYR A 104 3.22 24.09 8.37
C TYR A 104 4.33 24.99 8.91
N VAL A 105 5.59 24.58 8.76
CA VAL A 105 6.75 25.31 9.29
C VAL A 105 7.08 26.54 8.44
N ASN A 106 7.17 26.35 7.11
CA ASN A 106 7.45 27.39 6.13
C ASN A 106 6.47 27.24 4.97
N GLY A 107 5.78 28.32 4.60
CA GLY A 107 4.77 28.28 3.54
C GLY A 107 3.63 27.30 3.83
N LYS A 108 2.99 26.79 2.77
CA LYS A 108 1.97 25.72 2.85
C LYS A 108 2.47 24.43 2.20
N ASP A 109 3.79 24.28 2.04
CA ASP A 109 4.40 23.12 1.40
C ASP A 109 4.71 22.03 2.45
N PRO A 110 4.06 20.86 2.37
CA PRO A 110 4.29 19.77 3.31
C PRO A 110 5.69 19.13 3.21
N THR A 111 6.44 19.41 2.14
CA THR A 111 7.81 18.93 1.94
C THR A 111 8.87 19.80 2.63
N GLU A 112 8.53 21.03 3.03
CA GLU A 112 9.43 21.92 3.77
C GLU A 112 9.39 21.70 5.29
N GLY A 113 8.32 21.07 5.77
CA GLY A 113 8.13 20.64 7.14
C GLY A 113 6.72 20.90 7.67
N VAL A 114 6.19 19.93 8.40
CA VAL A 114 4.88 19.98 9.06
C VAL A 114 5.05 19.56 10.52
N ARG A 115 4.37 20.26 11.43
CA ARG A 115 4.15 19.85 12.80
C ARG A 115 2.74 19.30 12.94
N PHE A 116 2.54 18.35 13.84
CA PHE A 116 1.21 17.85 14.18
C PHE A 116 0.89 18.21 15.62
N ARG A 117 -0.15 19.02 15.83
CA ARG A 117 -0.65 19.36 17.17
C ARG A 117 -1.80 18.44 17.53
N HIS A 118 -1.69 17.72 18.64
CA HIS A 118 -2.76 16.88 19.16
C HIS A 118 -3.86 17.76 19.76
N VAL A 119 -5.11 17.60 19.31
CA VAL A 119 -6.17 18.57 19.56
C VAL A 119 -6.64 18.58 21.02
N GLN A 120 -6.68 17.44 21.70
CA GLN A 120 -7.13 17.39 23.09
C GLN A 120 -6.13 18.01 24.07
N SER A 121 -4.83 17.83 23.82
CA SER A 121 -3.77 18.34 24.72
C SER A 121 -3.22 19.70 24.32
N MET A 122 -3.45 20.12 23.07
CA MET A 122 -2.87 21.31 22.45
C MET A 122 -1.32 21.28 22.32
N ASN A 123 -0.70 20.11 22.53
CA ASN A 123 0.74 19.93 22.41
C ASN A 123 1.13 19.38 21.02
N TYR A 124 2.31 19.75 20.55
CA TYR A 124 2.91 19.14 19.37
C TYR A 124 3.40 17.73 19.66
N VAL A 125 3.22 16.81 18.72
CA VAL A 125 3.92 15.53 18.77
C VAL A 125 5.33 15.68 18.23
N CYS A 126 6.27 14.94 18.80
CA CYS A 126 7.68 15.06 18.48
C CYS A 126 8.41 13.73 18.62
N LEU A 127 9.57 13.64 17.99
CA LEU A 127 10.59 12.65 18.29
C LEU A 127 11.12 12.94 19.70
N TRP A 128 10.95 11.99 20.62
CA TRP A 128 11.36 12.17 22.00
C TRP A 128 12.76 11.64 22.29
N HIS A 129 13.46 12.34 23.19
CA HIS A 129 14.75 11.91 23.71
C HIS A 129 14.53 11.23 25.07
N ALA A 130 14.17 9.95 25.02
CA ALA A 130 14.16 9.04 26.17
C ALA A 130 15.40 8.13 26.15
N GLU A 131 15.59 7.39 27.24
CA GLU A 131 16.50 6.25 27.26
C GLU A 131 15.97 5.11 26.38
N GLU A 132 16.87 4.23 25.93
CA GLU A 132 16.48 3.00 25.25
C GLU A 132 15.59 2.15 26.19
N PRO A 133 14.56 1.46 25.67
CA PRO A 133 14.23 1.29 24.25
C PRO A 133 13.32 2.37 23.64
N HIS A 134 12.95 3.41 24.40
CA HIS A 134 11.96 4.42 23.98
C HIS A 134 12.56 5.60 23.21
N ALA A 135 13.88 5.64 23.05
CA ALA A 135 14.57 6.69 22.32
C ALA A 135 14.00 6.86 20.91
N SER A 136 13.73 8.10 20.50
CA SER A 136 13.16 8.46 19.19
C SER A 136 11.72 7.97 18.92
N CYS A 137 10.99 7.48 19.94
CA CYS A 137 9.56 7.21 19.81
C CYS A 137 8.75 8.51 19.72
N LEU A 138 7.59 8.44 19.06
CA LEU A 138 6.66 9.55 18.92
C LEU A 138 5.96 9.80 20.26
N HIS A 139 6.11 11.02 20.75
CA HIS A 139 5.64 11.42 22.05
C HIS A 139 4.92 12.76 21.97
N MET A 140 4.03 12.99 22.90
CA MET A 140 3.40 14.28 23.11
C MET A 140 4.36 15.25 23.78
N GLY A 141 4.91 16.18 23.00
CA GLY A 141 5.83 17.21 23.46
C GLY A 141 5.12 18.37 24.17
N LEU A 142 5.57 19.59 23.87
CA LEU A 142 5.08 20.83 24.47
C LEU A 142 4.11 21.57 23.55
N ALA A 143 3.44 22.58 24.09
CA ALA A 143 2.54 23.47 23.33
C ALA A 143 3.30 24.40 22.39
N ASP A 144 4.53 24.77 22.74
CA ASP A 144 5.40 25.62 21.92
C ASP A 144 6.25 24.79 20.96
N PRO A 145 6.56 25.32 19.75
CA PRO A 145 7.43 24.66 18.80
C PRO A 145 8.81 24.31 19.37
N ASN A 146 9.31 23.12 19.07
CA ASN A 146 10.63 22.69 19.51
C ASN A 146 11.73 23.39 18.68
N SER A 147 12.70 24.03 19.35
CA SER A 147 13.78 24.77 18.69
C SER A 147 14.76 23.89 17.92
N GLU A 148 14.88 22.62 18.28
CA GLU A 148 15.72 21.63 17.59
C GLU A 148 14.97 20.91 16.45
N LEU A 149 13.73 21.32 16.15
CA LEU A 149 12.90 20.77 15.08
C LEU A 149 12.53 19.28 15.27
N ARG A 150 12.58 18.77 16.50
CA ARG A 150 12.16 17.38 16.82
C ARG A 150 10.67 17.14 16.60
N ASP A 151 9.88 18.20 16.53
CA ASP A 151 8.45 18.23 16.25
C ASP A 151 8.12 18.41 14.76
N VAL A 152 9.14 18.50 13.89
CA VAL A 152 8.98 18.73 12.46
C VAL A 152 9.22 17.44 11.68
N VAL A 153 8.25 17.10 10.84
CA VAL A 153 8.38 16.02 9.85
C VAL A 153 8.28 16.54 8.43
N ILE A 154 9.02 15.92 7.51
CA ILE A 154 8.82 16.04 6.07
C ILE A 154 7.77 15.01 5.67
N VAL A 155 6.69 15.46 5.02
CA VAL A 155 5.61 14.58 4.57
C VAL A 155 5.89 14.15 3.13
N ILE A 156 6.00 12.85 2.92
CA ILE A 156 6.21 12.26 1.60
C ILE A 156 4.90 11.68 1.11
N ASP A 157 4.50 12.07 -0.09
CA ASP A 157 3.35 11.49 -0.78
C ASP A 157 3.68 10.05 -1.20
N TRP A 158 3.09 9.09 -0.49
CA TRP A 158 3.32 7.66 -0.73
C TRP A 158 2.76 7.22 -2.07
N ASP A 159 1.64 7.78 -2.50
CA ASP A 159 0.95 7.35 -3.72
C ASP A 159 1.75 7.72 -4.98
N ASN A 160 2.69 8.66 -4.84
CA ASN A 160 3.61 9.10 -5.89
C ASN A 160 4.98 8.39 -5.85
N LEU A 161 5.23 7.48 -4.90
CA LEU A 161 6.45 6.66 -4.90
C LEU A 161 6.36 5.56 -5.97
N VAL A 162 7.48 5.32 -6.67
CA VAL A 162 7.58 4.24 -7.66
C VAL A 162 8.69 3.29 -7.26
N ILE A 163 8.29 2.08 -6.89
CA ILE A 163 9.18 0.97 -6.56
C ILE A 163 9.35 0.13 -7.81
N LEU A 164 10.53 0.23 -8.42
CA LEU A 164 10.92 -0.55 -9.58
C LEU A 164 11.49 -1.91 -9.16
N PRO A 165 11.30 -2.97 -9.96
CA PRO A 165 12.05 -4.21 -9.81
C PRO A 165 13.55 -3.96 -9.87
N LYS A 166 14.32 -4.86 -9.25
CA LYS A 166 15.79 -4.73 -9.22
C LYS A 166 16.43 -4.87 -10.60
N HIS A 167 15.90 -5.74 -11.47
CA HIS A 167 16.43 -5.96 -12.81
C HIS A 167 15.37 -5.62 -13.86
N VAL A 168 15.67 -4.65 -14.71
CA VAL A 168 14.69 -4.10 -15.66
C VAL A 168 15.27 -3.90 -17.06
N THR A 169 14.38 -3.82 -18.03
CA THR A 169 14.62 -3.24 -19.35
C THR A 169 13.70 -2.04 -19.55
N PHE A 170 14.10 -1.12 -20.42
CA PHE A 170 13.31 0.05 -20.79
C PHE A 170 13.05 0.02 -22.29
N LYS A 171 11.80 0.22 -22.69
CA LYS A 171 11.38 0.29 -24.09
C LYS A 171 10.79 1.66 -24.39
N GLY A 172 11.28 2.30 -25.44
CA GLY A 172 10.89 3.64 -25.86
C GLY A 172 9.59 3.65 -26.67
N ASP A 173 9.12 4.85 -26.97
CA ASP A 173 7.97 5.11 -27.85
C ASP A 173 8.19 4.63 -29.30
N ASN A 174 9.44 4.48 -29.73
CA ASN A 174 9.82 3.88 -31.00
C ASN A 174 9.71 2.34 -31.03
N GLY A 175 9.28 1.71 -29.93
CA GLY A 175 9.11 0.27 -29.83
C GLY A 175 10.40 -0.53 -29.67
N LEU A 176 11.54 0.13 -29.43
CA LEU A 176 12.85 -0.52 -29.24
C LEU A 176 13.31 -0.40 -27.79
N TYR A 177 14.11 -1.37 -27.36
CA TYR A 177 14.75 -1.40 -26.04
C TYR A 177 15.97 -0.47 -26.00
N LEU A 178 16.18 0.11 -24.83
CA LEU A 178 17.29 1.00 -24.51
C LEU A 178 18.59 0.21 -24.36
N ASP A 179 19.45 0.28 -25.36
CA ASP A 179 20.68 -0.48 -25.46
C ASP A 179 21.90 0.40 -25.23
N VAL A 180 22.92 -0.14 -24.56
CA VAL A 180 24.19 0.55 -24.32
C VAL A 180 25.05 0.51 -25.58
N PHE A 181 25.66 1.65 -25.93
CA PHE A 181 26.61 1.74 -27.04
C PHE A 181 27.78 2.66 -26.69
N THR A 182 28.87 2.51 -27.44
CA THR A 182 30.07 3.35 -27.30
C THR A 182 30.28 4.18 -28.56
N GLU A 183 30.58 5.47 -28.39
CA GLU A 183 30.91 6.38 -29.49
C GLU A 183 32.02 7.35 -29.04
N SER A 184 33.06 7.48 -29.86
CA SER A 184 34.18 8.39 -29.61
C SER A 184 34.76 8.24 -28.19
N GLY A 185 34.88 7.01 -27.70
CA GLY A 185 35.40 6.67 -26.37
C GLY A 185 34.44 6.88 -25.19
N ASN A 186 33.24 7.42 -25.42
CA ASN A 186 32.23 7.62 -24.39
C ASN A 186 31.13 6.55 -24.48
N VAL A 187 30.53 6.20 -23.34
CA VAL A 187 29.48 5.18 -23.26
C VAL A 187 28.13 5.86 -23.02
N TYR A 188 27.14 5.51 -23.83
CA TYR A 188 25.79 6.09 -23.88
C TYR A 188 24.73 4.99 -23.99
N GLN A 189 23.47 5.40 -24.11
CA GLN A 189 22.33 4.53 -24.39
C GLN A 189 21.51 5.07 -25.56
N LYS A 190 20.96 4.17 -26.36
CA LYS A 190 20.00 4.50 -27.43
C LYS A 190 18.91 3.45 -27.55
N PHE A 191 17.72 3.86 -27.96
CA PHE A 191 16.61 2.95 -28.20
C PHE A 191 16.77 2.28 -29.57
N SER A 192 17.53 1.18 -29.63
CA SER A 192 17.91 0.51 -30.89
C SER A 192 17.72 -1.00 -30.92
N SER A 193 17.61 -1.69 -29.78
CA SER A 193 17.50 -3.15 -29.77
C SER A 193 16.04 -3.58 -29.91
N ASN A 194 15.77 -4.60 -30.73
CA ASN A 194 14.48 -5.30 -30.76
C ASN A 194 14.47 -6.58 -29.89
N ASP A 195 15.63 -6.97 -29.36
CA ASP A 195 15.81 -8.17 -28.55
C ASP A 195 15.89 -7.79 -27.05
N PRO A 196 14.90 -8.18 -26.22
CA PRO A 196 14.96 -7.99 -24.78
C PRO A 196 16.07 -8.82 -24.11
N GLY A 197 16.60 -9.84 -24.82
CA GLY A 197 17.71 -10.68 -24.39
C GLY A 197 19.10 -10.07 -24.61
N ALA A 198 19.20 -8.95 -25.34
CA ALA A 198 20.48 -8.37 -25.70
C ALA A 198 21.30 -7.96 -24.45
N PRO A 199 22.63 -8.17 -24.42
CA PRO A 199 23.43 -7.89 -23.24
C PRO A 199 23.34 -6.45 -22.73
N GLY A 200 23.24 -5.47 -23.64
CA GLY A 200 23.24 -4.04 -23.32
C GLY A 200 21.89 -3.44 -22.95
N VAL A 201 20.77 -4.19 -23.02
CA VAL A 201 19.43 -3.65 -22.68
C VAL A 201 19.05 -3.80 -21.21
N ARG A 202 19.93 -4.43 -20.42
CA ARG A 202 19.65 -4.84 -19.03
C ARG A 202 20.22 -3.83 -18.05
N TYR A 203 19.39 -3.44 -17.09
CA TYR A 203 19.74 -2.50 -16.06
C TYR A 203 19.40 -3.04 -14.67
N GLU A 204 20.27 -2.74 -13.70
CA GLU A 204 20.03 -2.94 -12.29
C GLU A 204 19.59 -1.60 -11.66
N VAL A 205 18.50 -1.63 -10.89
CA VAL A 205 17.97 -0.47 -10.15
C VAL A 205 18.34 -0.59 -8.69
N LEU A 206 19.00 0.44 -8.17
CA LEU A 206 19.28 0.58 -6.74
C LEU A 206 18.41 1.70 -6.19
N THR A 207 17.66 1.41 -5.12
CA THR A 207 16.77 2.37 -4.47
C THR A 207 17.47 3.03 -3.29
N THR A 208 17.33 4.34 -3.18
CA THR A 208 17.83 5.11 -2.05
C THR A 208 16.81 5.19 -0.91
N ASN A 209 17.27 5.58 0.28
CA ASN A 209 16.42 5.84 1.45
C ASN A 209 15.20 6.73 1.18
N ASN A 210 15.32 7.74 0.30
CA ASN A 210 14.24 8.69 -0.02
C ASN A 210 13.37 8.28 -1.23
N GLY A 211 13.61 7.11 -1.81
CA GLY A 211 12.84 6.59 -2.95
C GLY A 211 13.29 7.09 -4.32
N THR A 212 14.36 7.88 -4.42
CA THR A 212 15.07 8.08 -5.70
C THR A 212 15.84 6.81 -6.07
N VAL A 213 16.15 6.65 -7.35
CA VAL A 213 16.83 5.49 -7.89
C VAL A 213 18.15 5.85 -8.56
N ILE A 214 19.06 4.89 -8.55
CA ILE A 214 20.32 4.88 -9.28
C ILE A 214 20.23 3.72 -10.27
N ILE A 215 20.52 3.97 -11.54
CA ILE A 215 20.36 2.98 -12.62
C ILE A 215 21.73 2.57 -13.10
N LYS A 216 22.02 1.27 -13.08
CA LYS A 216 23.30 0.67 -13.46
C LYS A 216 23.13 -0.19 -14.69
N SER A 217 24.00 -0.06 -15.68
CA SER A 217 24.04 -1.01 -16.79
C SER A 217 24.69 -2.31 -16.33
N SER A 218 24.04 -3.44 -16.64
CA SER A 218 24.61 -4.78 -16.42
C SER A 218 25.69 -5.15 -17.45
N LEU A 219 25.91 -4.33 -18.48
CA LEU A 219 26.93 -4.59 -19.50
C LEU A 219 28.33 -4.18 -19.04
N ASN A 220 28.45 -2.96 -18.50
CA ASN A 220 29.73 -2.38 -18.12
C ASN A 220 29.85 -2.08 -16.61
N GLU A 221 28.81 -2.43 -15.84
CA GLU A 221 28.72 -2.21 -14.39
C GLU A 221 28.85 -0.74 -13.97
N LYS A 222 28.52 0.20 -14.89
CA LYS A 222 28.54 1.65 -14.65
C LYS A 222 27.14 2.23 -14.53
N PHE A 223 27.07 3.39 -13.91
CA PHE A 223 25.80 4.05 -13.60
C PHE A 223 25.43 5.10 -14.65
N TRP A 224 24.14 5.31 -14.81
CA TRP A 224 23.60 6.47 -15.52
C TRP A 224 24.06 7.73 -14.82
N ARG A 225 24.64 8.65 -15.59
CA ARG A 225 25.16 9.91 -15.09
C ARG A 225 24.78 11.04 -16.02
N ILE A 226 24.04 12.02 -15.53
CA ILE A 226 23.71 13.21 -16.32
C ILE A 226 24.88 14.20 -16.34
N GLY A 227 25.20 14.70 -17.53
CA GLY A 227 26.19 15.76 -17.75
C GLY A 227 25.76 16.60 -18.95
N ALA A 228 26.69 16.87 -19.88
CA ALA A 228 26.33 17.44 -21.18
C ALA A 228 25.41 16.51 -22.00
N TRP A 229 25.49 15.21 -21.72
CA TRP A 229 24.64 14.14 -22.22
C TRP A 229 24.34 13.16 -21.06
N LEU A 230 23.47 12.19 -21.28
CA LEU A 230 23.29 11.08 -20.34
C LEU A 230 24.30 9.96 -20.67
N TYR A 231 25.28 9.78 -19.79
CA TYR A 231 26.36 8.80 -19.93
C TYR A 231 26.09 7.51 -19.14
N VAL A 232 26.82 6.44 -19.47
CA VAL A 232 26.89 5.17 -18.72
C VAL A 232 28.31 4.96 -18.17
N ASP A 233 28.81 5.92 -17.42
CA ASP A 233 30.19 5.92 -16.89
C ASP A 233 30.27 6.26 -15.40
N GLY A 234 29.13 6.48 -14.75
CA GLY A 234 29.04 6.88 -13.36
C GLY A 234 29.66 5.85 -12.41
N SER A 235 30.08 6.33 -11.24
CA SER A 235 30.66 5.52 -10.16
C SER A 235 30.16 6.05 -8.81
N LEU A 236 29.81 5.14 -7.89
CA LEU A 236 29.37 5.51 -6.54
C LEU A 236 30.51 5.86 -5.60
N GLY A 237 31.74 5.41 -5.89
CA GLY A 237 32.90 5.64 -5.00
C GLY A 237 32.89 4.82 -3.69
N PHE A 238 31.89 3.96 -3.49
CA PHE A 238 31.80 3.03 -2.37
C PHE A 238 31.19 1.69 -2.81
N LYS A 239 31.37 0.64 -2.00
CA LYS A 239 30.75 -0.67 -2.23
C LYS A 239 29.27 -0.62 -1.86
N VAL A 240 28.42 -1.15 -2.74
CA VAL A 240 26.98 -1.28 -2.49
C VAL A 240 26.75 -2.48 -1.57
N ASP A 241 26.13 -2.22 -0.43
CA ASP A 241 25.50 -3.25 0.39
C ASP A 241 24.03 -3.37 -0.05
N HIS A 242 23.63 -4.53 -0.54
CA HIS A 242 22.27 -4.76 -1.01
C HIS A 242 21.28 -5.08 0.12
N SER A 243 21.74 -5.21 1.37
CA SER A 243 20.88 -5.47 2.53
C SER A 243 20.22 -4.20 3.09
N SER A 244 20.71 -3.02 2.71
CA SER A 244 20.26 -1.72 3.25
C SER A 244 20.01 -0.71 2.12
N PRO A 245 19.08 0.26 2.31
CA PRO A 245 18.87 1.31 1.33
C PRO A 245 20.12 2.19 1.18
N ILE A 246 20.37 2.69 -0.02
CA ILE A 246 21.49 3.61 -0.25
C ILE A 246 21.14 4.97 0.33
N ASP A 247 22.02 5.54 1.15
CA ASP A 247 21.87 6.91 1.63
C ASP A 247 22.05 7.89 0.47
N ASN A 248 20.96 8.54 0.07
CA ASN A 248 20.96 9.47 -1.06
C ASN A 248 21.92 10.65 -0.87
N THR A 249 22.25 11.02 0.38
CA THR A 249 23.12 12.17 0.68
C THR A 249 24.60 11.86 0.40
N LYS A 250 24.96 10.59 0.30
CA LYS A 250 26.31 10.11 -0.02
C LYS A 250 26.50 9.85 -1.52
N VAL A 251 25.46 10.03 -2.32
CA VAL A 251 25.47 9.78 -3.76
C VAL A 251 25.54 11.11 -4.49
N SER A 252 26.42 11.20 -5.49
CA SER A 252 26.47 12.36 -6.36
C SER A 252 25.12 12.58 -7.04
N SER A 253 24.62 13.83 -7.02
CA SER A 253 23.27 14.13 -7.50
C SER A 253 23.05 13.79 -8.98
N ASP A 254 24.11 13.81 -9.79
CA ASP A 254 24.07 13.45 -11.21
C ASP A 254 23.79 11.96 -11.49
N LEU A 255 23.78 11.12 -10.45
CA LEU A 255 23.39 9.71 -10.51
C LEU A 255 21.96 9.45 -10.00
N LEU A 256 21.27 10.48 -9.48
CA LEU A 256 19.97 10.34 -8.85
C LEU A 256 18.84 10.68 -9.81
N TYR A 257 17.89 9.74 -9.90
CA TYR A 257 16.72 9.85 -10.75
C TYR A 257 15.44 9.59 -9.94
N LYS A 258 14.34 10.25 -10.31
CA LYS A 258 13.01 10.03 -9.73
C LYS A 258 12.10 9.39 -10.79
N PRO A 259 11.72 8.11 -10.63
CA PRO A 259 10.71 7.50 -11.47
C PRO A 259 9.32 8.04 -11.10
N ILE A 260 8.47 8.23 -12.10
CA ILE A 260 7.11 8.74 -11.97
C ILE A 260 6.20 7.82 -12.77
N LYS A 261 5.16 7.28 -12.11
CA LYS A 261 4.23 6.35 -12.74
C LYS A 261 3.27 7.12 -13.65
N VAL A 262 3.17 6.69 -14.91
CA VAL A 262 2.25 7.27 -15.90
C VAL A 262 1.31 6.24 -16.52
N GLY A 263 1.49 4.96 -16.19
CA GLY A 263 0.62 3.86 -16.58
C GLY A 263 0.91 2.59 -15.78
N ASP A 264 0.29 1.47 -16.17
CA ASP A 264 0.43 0.20 -15.45
C ASP A 264 1.87 -0.32 -15.44
N ASN A 265 2.53 -0.34 -16.61
CA ASN A 265 3.95 -0.70 -16.79
C ASN A 265 4.77 0.45 -17.40
N LYS A 266 4.27 1.69 -17.32
CA LYS A 266 4.89 2.86 -17.95
C LYS A 266 5.32 3.90 -16.93
N ILE A 267 6.53 4.42 -17.10
CA ILE A 267 7.10 5.47 -16.26
C ILE A 267 7.65 6.61 -17.10
N ALA A 268 7.71 7.80 -16.50
CA ALA A 268 8.67 8.82 -16.87
C ALA A 268 9.81 8.80 -15.84
N VAL A 269 11.02 9.19 -16.23
CA VAL A 269 12.18 9.26 -15.33
C VAL A 269 12.67 10.70 -15.31
N ARG A 270 12.78 11.31 -14.13
CA ARG A 270 13.26 12.69 -13.98
C ARG A 270 14.65 12.71 -13.35
N SER A 271 15.60 13.40 -13.96
CA SER A 271 16.88 13.69 -13.33
C SER A 271 16.69 14.67 -12.18
N ILE A 272 17.25 14.36 -11.01
CA ILE A 272 17.18 15.24 -9.83
C ILE A 272 17.89 16.58 -10.07
N PRO A 273 19.18 16.64 -10.49
CA PRO A 273 19.89 17.91 -10.61
C PRO A 273 19.43 18.75 -11.79
N ALA A 274 19.10 18.13 -12.93
CA ALA A 274 18.63 18.87 -14.11
C ALA A 274 17.17 19.34 -13.97
N ASN A 275 16.38 18.68 -13.10
CA ASN A 275 14.92 18.82 -13.03
C ASN A 275 14.25 18.71 -14.41
N ARG A 276 14.75 17.78 -15.23
CA ARG A 276 14.28 17.46 -16.58
C ARG A 276 13.97 15.98 -16.68
N PHE A 277 13.05 15.63 -17.56
CA PHE A 277 12.70 14.26 -17.87
C PHE A 277 13.70 13.66 -18.86
N CYS A 278 14.03 12.40 -18.62
CA CYS A 278 14.75 11.60 -19.58
C CYS A 278 13.86 11.32 -20.78
N ASN A 279 14.39 11.45 -22.00
CA ASN A 279 13.63 11.28 -23.22
C ASN A 279 14.47 10.71 -24.37
N ARG A 280 13.80 10.06 -25.33
CA ARG A 280 14.40 9.69 -26.61
C ARG A 280 14.54 10.93 -27.47
N VAL A 281 15.76 11.26 -27.89
CA VAL A 281 15.99 12.41 -28.77
C VAL A 281 16.07 11.97 -30.23
N GLU A 282 15.05 12.33 -31.00
CA GLU A 282 15.04 12.11 -32.45
C GLU A 282 16.15 12.94 -33.14
N GLY A 283 16.79 12.40 -34.18
CA GLY A 283 17.94 13.04 -34.85
C GLY A 283 19.32 12.76 -34.22
N THR A 284 19.39 12.15 -33.03
CA THR A 284 20.65 11.75 -32.37
C THR A 284 20.93 10.25 -32.46
N GLN A 285 20.34 9.55 -33.44
CA GLN A 285 20.25 8.07 -33.49
C GLN A 285 19.43 7.47 -32.33
N ASN A 286 18.38 8.17 -31.88
CA ASN A 286 17.49 7.73 -30.79
C ASN A 286 18.20 7.58 -29.44
N ARG A 287 19.16 8.47 -29.11
CA ARG A 287 19.81 8.46 -27.79
C ARG A 287 18.81 8.77 -26.69
N LEU A 288 19.11 8.26 -25.51
CA LEU A 288 18.52 8.75 -24.28
C LEU A 288 19.27 10.02 -23.85
N ASP A 289 18.52 11.06 -23.52
CA ASP A 289 19.05 12.27 -22.88
C ASP A 289 18.15 12.68 -21.71
N GLY A 290 18.50 13.74 -20.98
CA GLY A 290 17.80 14.26 -19.81
C GLY A 290 17.39 15.73 -19.96
N VAL A 291 16.77 16.11 -21.08
CA VAL A 291 16.53 17.53 -21.43
C VAL A 291 15.07 17.95 -21.46
N ALA A 292 14.12 17.01 -21.48
CA ALA A 292 12.70 17.33 -21.64
C ALA A 292 12.11 18.08 -20.42
N ALA A 293 11.33 19.13 -20.69
CA ALA A 293 10.70 19.95 -19.65
C ALA A 293 9.45 19.31 -19.03
N THR A 294 8.75 18.50 -19.83
CA THR A 294 7.42 17.98 -19.54
C THR A 294 7.37 16.50 -19.89
N ILE A 295 6.36 15.80 -19.38
CA ILE A 295 6.08 14.42 -19.78
C ILE A 295 5.40 14.45 -21.15
N SER A 296 6.05 13.87 -22.16
CA SER A 296 5.59 13.65 -23.53
C SER A 296 5.86 12.22 -23.98
N ASN A 297 5.37 11.80 -25.15
CA ASN A 297 5.47 10.41 -25.61
C ASN A 297 6.91 9.87 -25.59
N ASP A 298 7.89 10.67 -25.99
CA ASP A 298 9.31 10.34 -26.02
C ASP A 298 9.98 10.25 -24.62
N THR A 299 9.30 10.69 -23.57
CA THR A 299 9.74 10.61 -22.16
C THR A 299 9.17 9.39 -21.43
N ILE A 300 8.23 8.68 -22.06
CA ILE A 300 7.50 7.57 -21.45
C ILE A 300 8.19 6.26 -21.86
N PHE A 301 8.64 5.52 -20.86
CA PHE A 301 9.28 4.23 -21.05
C PHE A 301 8.38 3.13 -20.53
N GLU A 302 8.18 2.09 -21.35
CA GLU A 302 7.63 0.83 -20.91
C GLU A 302 8.72 0.03 -20.18
N VAL A 303 8.41 -0.42 -18.97
CA VAL A 303 9.31 -1.17 -18.10
C VAL A 303 8.94 -2.65 -18.16
N SER A 304 9.94 -3.52 -18.23
CA SER A 304 9.78 -4.96 -18.09
C SER A 304 10.85 -5.52 -17.15
N GLU A 305 10.56 -6.62 -16.45
CA GLU A 305 11.57 -7.31 -15.64
C GLU A 305 12.57 -8.05 -16.54
N ALA A 306 13.86 -7.91 -16.27
CA ALA A 306 14.93 -8.54 -17.04
C ALA A 306 15.21 -9.98 -16.56
N ILE A 307 14.17 -10.82 -16.50
CA ILE A 307 14.22 -12.20 -16.00
C ILE A 307 13.59 -13.19 -16.99
N VAL A 308 14.00 -14.45 -16.90
CA VAL A 308 13.47 -15.59 -17.67
C VAL A 308 12.29 -16.24 -16.94
N TRP A 309 12.47 -16.52 -15.65
CA TRP A 309 11.43 -17.10 -14.79
C TRP A 309 11.60 -16.65 -13.34
N ARG A 310 10.52 -16.82 -12.58
CA ARG A 310 10.44 -16.56 -11.13
C ARG A 310 9.81 -17.74 -10.39
N GLU A 311 10.40 -18.07 -9.25
CA GLU A 311 9.85 -18.98 -8.25
C GLU A 311 9.66 -18.24 -6.93
N ILE A 312 8.53 -18.47 -6.26
CA ILE A 312 8.20 -17.94 -4.95
C ILE A 312 7.82 -19.10 -4.04
N TYR A 313 8.51 -19.22 -2.91
CA TYR A 313 8.36 -20.30 -1.94
C TYR A 313 8.73 -19.81 -0.53
N ASN A 314 8.65 -20.69 0.48
CA ASN A 314 8.85 -20.36 1.90
C ASN A 314 7.96 -19.19 2.35
N VAL A 315 6.68 -19.21 1.98
CA VAL A 315 5.73 -18.16 2.37
C VAL A 315 5.36 -18.32 3.85
N GLU A 316 5.68 -17.31 4.65
CA GLU A 316 5.42 -17.28 6.09
C GLU A 316 4.45 -16.14 6.43
N TYR A 317 3.25 -16.51 6.88
CA TYR A 317 2.19 -15.55 7.21
C TYR A 317 2.33 -15.00 8.63
N ASN A 318 2.26 -13.68 8.77
CA ASN A 318 2.18 -13.02 10.07
C ASN A 318 0.73 -12.86 10.52
N LEU A 319 0.20 -13.92 11.14
CA LEU A 319 -1.20 -13.98 11.58
C LEU A 319 -1.53 -12.96 12.68
N GLN A 320 -0.57 -12.56 13.51
CA GLN A 320 -0.78 -11.60 14.61
C GLN A 320 -1.15 -10.20 14.13
N HIS A 321 -0.74 -9.82 12.92
CA HIS A 321 -1.01 -8.51 12.34
C HIS A 321 -2.04 -8.56 11.21
N THR A 322 -2.87 -9.59 11.24
CA THR A 322 -3.98 -9.73 10.32
C THR A 322 -5.02 -8.63 10.53
N ARG A 323 -5.52 -8.07 9.42
CA ARG A 323 -6.63 -7.11 9.44
C ARG A 323 -7.90 -7.77 8.97
N ILE A 324 -8.93 -7.76 9.79
CA ILE A 324 -10.26 -8.23 9.39
C ILE A 324 -11.18 -7.04 9.22
N TYR A 325 -11.74 -6.90 8.02
CA TYR A 325 -12.73 -5.91 7.65
C TYR A 325 -14.09 -6.58 7.57
N LYS A 326 -14.96 -6.32 8.56
CA LYS A 326 -16.36 -6.74 8.52
C LYS A 326 -17.21 -5.58 8.03
N GLN A 327 -17.85 -5.74 6.88
CA GLN A 327 -18.79 -4.74 6.37
C GLN A 327 -20.16 -4.94 7.03
N ALA A 328 -20.87 -3.83 7.24
CA ALA A 328 -22.24 -3.88 7.71
C ALA A 328 -23.10 -4.67 6.71
N PRO A 329 -24.00 -5.56 7.18
CA PRO A 329 -24.86 -6.33 6.28
C PRO A 329 -25.73 -5.42 5.41
N VAL A 330 -25.75 -5.70 4.10
CA VAL A 330 -26.57 -4.96 3.13
C VAL A 330 -27.85 -5.74 2.85
N ILE A 331 -29.02 -5.10 2.95
CA ILE A 331 -30.29 -5.72 2.57
C ILE A 331 -30.34 -5.84 1.05
N MET A 332 -30.36 -7.07 0.55
CA MET A 332 -30.39 -7.38 -0.88
C MET A 332 -31.81 -7.48 -1.41
N LYS A 333 -32.72 -8.09 -0.63
CA LYS A 333 -34.11 -8.30 -1.01
C LYS A 333 -34.99 -8.38 0.23
N THR A 334 -36.20 -7.85 0.14
CA THR A 334 -37.22 -7.99 1.18
C THR A 334 -38.47 -8.62 0.57
N VAL A 335 -39.06 -9.58 1.28
CA VAL A 335 -40.33 -10.21 0.97
C VAL A 335 -41.24 -10.09 2.18
N PHE A 336 -42.53 -9.87 1.92
CA PHE A 336 -43.55 -9.89 2.96
C PHE A 336 -44.40 -11.14 2.81
N VAL A 337 -44.73 -11.76 3.94
CA VAL A 337 -45.59 -12.93 3.99
C VAL A 337 -46.76 -12.63 4.91
N GLU A 338 -47.96 -12.78 4.37
CA GLU A 338 -49.21 -12.49 5.08
C GLU A 338 -49.97 -13.77 5.35
N ASN A 339 -50.52 -13.88 6.56
CA ASN A 339 -51.41 -14.96 6.94
C ASN A 339 -52.74 -14.39 7.43
N SER A 340 -53.77 -14.48 6.58
CA SER A 340 -55.12 -14.01 6.89
C SER A 340 -56.00 -15.08 7.57
N SER A 341 -55.52 -16.31 7.77
CA SER A 341 -56.30 -17.35 8.46
C SER A 341 -56.28 -17.18 9.98
N SER A 342 -57.22 -17.85 10.64
CA SER A 342 -57.35 -17.99 12.11
C SER A 342 -56.46 -19.09 12.71
N GLU A 343 -55.51 -19.59 11.92
CA GLU A 343 -54.55 -20.62 12.34
C GLU A 343 -53.16 -20.21 11.82
N PRO A 344 -52.07 -20.55 12.53
CA PRO A 344 -50.71 -20.35 12.05
C PRO A 344 -50.46 -21.08 10.73
N LYS A 345 -49.82 -20.41 9.77
CA LYS A 345 -49.49 -20.99 8.47
C LYS A 345 -47.97 -21.07 8.32
N THR A 346 -47.45 -22.27 8.19
CA THR A 346 -46.05 -22.48 7.78
C THR A 346 -45.97 -22.34 6.27
N GLN A 347 -45.23 -21.35 5.80
CA GLN A 347 -44.96 -21.16 4.39
C GLN A 347 -43.45 -21.34 4.15
N VAL A 348 -43.12 -22.25 3.25
CA VAL A 348 -41.75 -22.36 2.74
C VAL A 348 -41.56 -21.23 1.74
N LEU A 349 -40.72 -20.25 2.09
CA LEU A 349 -40.31 -19.22 1.14
C LEU A 349 -39.08 -19.74 0.42
N THR A 350 -39.29 -20.18 -0.82
CA THR A 350 -38.18 -20.47 -1.72
C THR A 350 -37.62 -19.15 -2.22
N PHE A 351 -36.59 -18.65 -1.54
CA PHE A 351 -35.74 -17.63 -2.12
C PHE A 351 -34.84 -18.33 -3.13
N SER A 352 -35.11 -18.16 -4.44
CA SER A 352 -34.22 -18.60 -5.53
C SER A 352 -32.95 -17.74 -5.58
N VAL A 353 -32.30 -17.55 -4.45
CA VAL A 353 -31.07 -16.79 -4.36
C VAL A 353 -29.96 -17.78 -4.10
N ILE A 354 -29.22 -18.06 -5.17
CA ILE A 354 -27.96 -18.75 -5.15
C ILE A 354 -27.10 -18.09 -4.05
N LYS A 355 -26.75 -18.83 -2.98
CA LYS A 355 -25.68 -18.38 -2.11
C LYS A 355 -24.39 -18.53 -2.90
N THR A 356 -24.02 -17.49 -3.66
CA THR A 356 -22.68 -17.37 -4.19
C THR A 356 -21.79 -16.97 -3.02
N THR A 357 -21.26 -17.96 -2.31
CA THR A 357 -20.10 -17.69 -1.48
C THR A 357 -18.97 -17.44 -2.45
N THR A 358 -18.66 -16.18 -2.74
CA THR A 358 -17.49 -15.86 -3.55
C THR A 358 -16.32 -15.73 -2.60
N THR A 359 -15.41 -16.69 -2.65
CA THR A 359 -14.10 -16.57 -2.03
C THR A 359 -13.16 -16.01 -3.08
N THR A 360 -12.58 -14.84 -2.80
CA THR A 360 -11.51 -14.27 -3.61
C THR A 360 -10.23 -14.24 -2.80
N THR A 361 -9.18 -14.86 -3.30
CA THR A 361 -7.85 -14.81 -2.69
C THR A 361 -6.87 -14.12 -3.63
N THR A 362 -6.04 -13.24 -3.08
CA THR A 362 -5.07 -12.48 -3.87
C THR A 362 -3.77 -12.33 -3.09
N TRP A 363 -2.64 -12.68 -3.70
CA TRP A 363 -1.32 -12.34 -3.18
C TRP A 363 -0.81 -11.07 -3.87
N ARG A 364 -0.28 -10.12 -3.10
CA ARG A 364 0.29 -8.85 -3.59
C ARG A 364 1.64 -8.60 -2.92
N ASN A 365 2.48 -7.79 -3.56
CA ASN A 365 3.74 -7.27 -3.01
C ASN A 365 3.79 -5.73 -3.15
N ASN A 366 4.91 -5.11 -2.79
CA ASN A 366 5.05 -3.65 -2.84
C ASN A 366 5.55 -3.09 -4.19
N VAL A 367 5.69 -3.92 -5.24
CA VAL A 367 6.08 -3.43 -6.58
C VAL A 367 4.98 -2.50 -7.11
N SER A 368 5.37 -1.29 -7.52
CA SER A 368 4.39 -0.24 -7.86
C SER A 368 3.80 -0.38 -9.27
N LEU A 369 4.43 -1.19 -10.13
CA LEU A 369 4.04 -1.42 -11.52
C LEU A 369 3.41 -2.81 -11.69
N LYS A 370 2.42 -2.90 -12.59
CA LYS A 370 1.84 -4.19 -13.00
C LYS A 370 2.61 -4.72 -14.19
N LEU A 371 3.60 -5.56 -13.93
CA LEU A 371 4.50 -6.08 -14.97
C LEU A 371 4.08 -7.43 -15.54
N GLY A 372 3.06 -8.07 -14.98
CA GLY A 372 2.46 -9.28 -15.54
C GLY A 372 3.36 -10.52 -15.54
N VAL A 373 4.44 -10.52 -14.75
CA VAL A 373 5.34 -11.67 -14.63
C VAL A 373 4.61 -12.83 -13.96
N LYS A 374 4.53 -13.97 -14.66
CA LYS A 374 4.04 -15.23 -14.10
C LYS A 374 5.15 -15.92 -13.34
N ALA A 375 4.89 -16.27 -12.09
CA ALA A 375 5.80 -16.98 -11.21
C ALA A 375 5.24 -18.37 -10.87
N LYS A 376 6.10 -19.36 -10.70
CA LYS A 376 5.73 -20.57 -9.96
C LYS A 376 5.62 -20.20 -8.48
N PHE A 377 4.48 -20.50 -7.87
CA PHE A 377 4.14 -20.02 -6.53
C PHE A 377 3.65 -21.19 -5.66
N GLU A 378 4.25 -21.32 -4.48
CA GLU A 378 3.94 -22.36 -3.50
C GLU A 378 3.64 -21.70 -2.15
N ALA A 379 2.40 -21.83 -1.66
CA ALA A 379 1.98 -21.23 -0.39
C ALA A 379 0.76 -21.91 0.22
N GLY A 380 0.71 -21.98 1.56
CA GLY A 380 -0.52 -22.24 2.28
C GLY A 380 -1.56 -21.14 2.06
N ILE A 381 -2.84 -21.43 2.31
CA ILE A 381 -3.94 -20.49 2.07
C ILE A 381 -4.56 -20.05 3.42
N PRO A 382 -4.38 -18.79 3.85
CA PRO A 382 -5.07 -18.30 5.04
C PRO A 382 -6.59 -18.24 4.85
N ILE A 383 -7.32 -18.70 5.86
CA ILE A 383 -8.78 -18.74 5.92
C ILE A 383 -9.28 -18.26 7.29
N ILE A 384 -10.54 -17.80 7.36
CA ILE A 384 -11.19 -17.43 8.63
C ILE A 384 -12.04 -18.61 9.11
N VAL A 385 -11.77 -19.11 10.32
CA VAL A 385 -12.54 -20.17 11.00
C VAL A 385 -12.87 -19.67 12.40
N ASP A 386 -14.16 -19.68 12.77
CA ASP A 386 -14.68 -19.24 14.07
C ASP A 386 -14.22 -17.84 14.55
N GLY A 387 -13.85 -16.97 13.60
CA GLY A 387 -13.39 -15.60 13.87
C GLY A 387 -11.87 -15.44 13.88
N ASP A 388 -11.13 -16.54 13.92
CA ASP A 388 -9.67 -16.58 13.88
C ASP A 388 -9.16 -16.87 12.47
N VAL A 389 -7.94 -16.41 12.19
CA VAL A 389 -7.27 -16.69 10.91
C VAL A 389 -6.29 -17.82 11.08
N ILE A 390 -6.48 -18.89 10.31
CA ILE A 390 -5.62 -20.08 10.30
C ILE A 390 -5.14 -20.37 8.87
N ILE A 391 -4.10 -21.18 8.72
CA ILE A 391 -3.68 -21.71 7.42
C ILE A 391 -4.47 -22.99 7.13
N SER A 392 -5.10 -23.08 5.96
CA SER A 392 -5.85 -24.28 5.56
C SER A 392 -4.94 -25.49 5.33
N SER A 393 -5.52 -26.69 5.33
CA SER A 393 -4.85 -27.91 4.87
C SER A 393 -4.56 -27.92 3.36
N ASP A 394 -5.32 -27.14 2.60
CA ASP A 394 -5.07 -26.96 1.16
C ASP A 394 -3.95 -25.95 0.95
N GLU A 395 -3.13 -26.20 -0.08
CA GLU A 395 -2.03 -25.33 -0.49
C GLU A 395 -2.20 -24.93 -1.96
N PHE A 396 -1.76 -23.73 -2.28
CA PHE A 396 -1.63 -23.29 -3.66
C PHE A 396 -0.27 -23.76 -4.20
N ASN A 397 -0.28 -24.50 -5.30
CA ASN A 397 0.90 -24.80 -6.10
C ASN A 397 0.54 -24.60 -7.57
N GLY A 398 1.13 -23.59 -8.21
CA GLY A 398 0.84 -23.30 -9.61
C GLY A 398 1.52 -22.06 -10.13
N MET A 399 1.16 -21.67 -11.36
CA MET A 399 1.59 -20.40 -11.94
C MET A 399 0.66 -19.28 -11.46
N TYR A 400 1.24 -18.18 -10.99
CA TYR A 400 0.50 -17.05 -10.44
C TYR A 400 1.11 -15.72 -10.89
N THR A 401 0.25 -14.75 -11.20
CA THR A 401 0.63 -13.37 -11.46
C THR A 401 0.27 -12.53 -10.25
N TRP A 402 1.19 -11.70 -9.74
CA TRP A 402 0.91 -10.82 -8.61
C TRP A 402 -0.37 -10.00 -8.81
N GLY A 403 -1.25 -10.03 -7.82
CA GLY A 403 -2.52 -9.29 -7.85
C GLY A 403 -3.65 -9.97 -8.62
N GLU A 404 -3.43 -11.17 -9.17
CA GLU A 404 -4.48 -11.98 -9.82
C GLU A 404 -5.45 -12.54 -8.77
N ASP A 405 -6.74 -12.42 -9.03
CA ASP A 405 -7.78 -12.89 -8.12
C ASP A 405 -8.10 -14.36 -8.40
N ASN A 406 -7.88 -15.24 -7.43
CA ASN A 406 -8.39 -16.61 -7.49
C ASN A 406 -9.81 -16.61 -6.92
N VAL A 407 -10.78 -17.00 -7.76
CA VAL A 407 -12.19 -16.98 -7.40
C VAL A 407 -12.72 -18.40 -7.25
N THR A 408 -13.12 -18.78 -6.04
CA THR A 408 -13.88 -20.01 -5.80
C THR A 408 -15.33 -19.63 -5.53
N ILE A 409 -16.27 -20.22 -6.27
CA ILE A 409 -17.72 -20.00 -6.11
C ILE A 409 -18.37 -21.32 -5.64
N PRO A 410 -18.50 -21.57 -4.33
CA PRO A 410 -19.43 -22.58 -3.87
C PRO A 410 -20.87 -22.18 -4.19
N THR A 411 -21.61 -23.09 -4.83
CA THR A 411 -23.04 -22.96 -5.11
C THR A 411 -23.80 -23.79 -4.08
N LEU A 412 -24.57 -23.14 -3.20
CA LEU A 412 -25.52 -23.82 -2.32
C LEU A 412 -26.91 -23.18 -2.47
N GLU A 413 -27.93 -23.98 -2.76
CA GLU A 413 -29.33 -23.57 -2.71
C GLU A 413 -29.84 -23.77 -1.28
N ASN A 414 -30.29 -22.69 -0.62
CA ASN A 414 -30.96 -22.79 0.67
C ASN A 414 -32.36 -22.17 0.58
N THR A 415 -33.34 -22.86 1.16
CA THR A 415 -34.70 -22.36 1.38
C THR A 415 -34.82 -21.75 2.78
N CYS A 416 -35.69 -20.76 2.95
CA CYS A 416 -36.01 -20.20 4.28
C CYS A 416 -37.45 -20.57 4.62
N THR A 417 -37.64 -21.30 5.72
CA THR A 417 -38.98 -21.66 6.20
C THR A 417 -39.42 -20.66 7.25
N VAL A 418 -40.59 -20.04 7.04
CA VAL A 418 -41.15 -19.06 7.98
C VAL A 418 -42.57 -19.48 8.37
N THR A 419 -42.83 -19.53 9.67
CA THR A 419 -44.18 -19.73 10.21
C THR A 419 -44.78 -18.38 10.56
N VAL A 420 -45.89 -18.04 9.89
CA VAL A 420 -46.59 -16.76 10.08
C VAL A 420 -47.78 -16.99 11.01
N PRO A 421 -47.84 -16.33 12.19
CA PRO A 421 -48.98 -16.40 13.11
C PRO A 421 -50.31 -16.02 12.44
N GLU A 422 -51.43 -16.41 13.04
CA GLU A 422 -52.75 -16.01 12.55
C GLU A 422 -52.89 -14.49 12.43
N LYS A 423 -53.65 -14.04 11.43
CA LYS A 423 -53.96 -12.62 11.16
C LYS A 423 -52.76 -11.67 11.22
N SER A 424 -51.59 -12.12 10.75
CA SER A 424 -50.35 -11.36 10.85
C SER A 424 -49.57 -11.30 9.54
N LYS A 425 -48.62 -10.38 9.49
CA LYS A 425 -47.67 -10.17 8.42
C LYS A 425 -46.26 -10.25 8.97
N ILE A 426 -45.38 -10.97 8.30
CA ILE A 426 -43.95 -11.03 8.60
C ILE A 426 -43.16 -10.43 7.44
N LYS A 427 -42.13 -9.65 7.78
CA LYS A 427 -41.14 -9.15 6.83
C LYS A 427 -39.89 -10.02 6.91
N VAL A 428 -39.48 -10.58 5.78
CA VAL A 428 -38.27 -11.39 5.64
C VAL A 428 -37.30 -10.63 4.73
N SER A 429 -36.11 -10.32 5.24
CA SER A 429 -35.07 -9.59 4.52
C SER A 429 -33.84 -10.46 4.35
N MET A 430 -33.37 -10.60 3.12
CA MET A 430 -32.10 -11.25 2.82
C MET A 430 -30.97 -10.23 2.93
N LEU A 431 -29.94 -10.58 3.69
CA LEU A 431 -28.76 -9.77 3.97
C LEU A 431 -27.55 -10.37 3.23
N LYS A 432 -26.69 -9.51 2.68
CA LYS A 432 -25.36 -9.90 2.22
C LYS A 432 -24.33 -9.31 3.17
N THR A 433 -23.48 -10.17 3.72
CA THR A 433 -22.34 -9.80 4.56
C THR A 433 -21.07 -10.03 3.79
N LYS A 434 -20.17 -9.04 3.79
CA LYS A 434 -18.83 -9.16 3.22
C LYS A 434 -17.81 -9.07 4.35
N VAL A 435 -16.96 -10.09 4.43
CA VAL A 435 -15.79 -10.11 5.30
C VAL A 435 -14.56 -10.11 4.40
N SER A 436 -13.58 -9.27 4.73
CA SER A 436 -12.30 -9.26 4.05
C SER A 436 -11.20 -9.36 5.09
N CYS A 437 -10.09 -9.98 4.73
CA CYS A 437 -8.96 -10.20 5.59
C CYS A 437 -7.69 -9.87 4.82
N GLU A 438 -6.75 -9.15 5.44
CA GLU A 438 -5.42 -8.89 4.91
C GLU A 438 -4.38 -9.46 5.88
N VAL A 439 -3.52 -10.37 5.40
CA VAL A 439 -2.49 -11.05 6.17
C VAL A 439 -1.12 -10.69 5.59
N PRO A 440 -0.25 -9.98 6.31
CA PRO A 440 1.13 -9.75 5.90
C PRO A 440 1.90 -11.07 5.82
N PHE A 441 2.86 -11.19 4.90
CA PHE A 441 3.72 -12.36 4.81
C PHE A 441 5.11 -12.03 4.27
N SER A 442 6.09 -12.84 4.67
CA SER A 442 7.41 -12.90 4.07
C SER A 442 7.54 -14.12 3.15
N TYR A 443 8.48 -14.07 2.22
CA TYR A 443 8.69 -15.13 1.24
C TYR A 443 10.10 -15.09 0.65
N THR A 444 10.55 -16.23 0.13
CA THR A 444 11.78 -16.30 -0.67
C THR A 444 11.42 -16.17 -2.15
N GLN A 445 12.08 -15.25 -2.85
CA GLN A 445 11.96 -15.08 -4.30
C GLN A 445 13.24 -15.54 -4.99
N ARG A 446 13.13 -16.43 -5.97
CA ARG A 446 14.24 -16.86 -6.82
C ARG A 446 13.97 -16.51 -8.27
N ASP A 447 14.86 -15.72 -8.86
CA ASP A 447 14.77 -15.31 -10.25
C ASP A 447 15.93 -15.88 -11.07
N MET A 448 15.64 -16.38 -12.26
CA MET A 448 16.65 -16.60 -13.29
C MET A 448 16.72 -15.37 -14.18
N LEU A 449 17.83 -14.66 -14.15
CA LEU A 449 18.08 -13.51 -15.00
C LEU A 449 18.29 -13.95 -16.45
N ILE A 450 18.17 -13.00 -17.38
CA ILE A 450 18.35 -13.24 -18.83
C ILE A 450 19.76 -13.78 -19.17
N ASP A 451 20.79 -13.52 -18.36
CA ASP A 451 22.13 -14.11 -18.55
C ASP A 451 22.27 -15.52 -17.96
N GLY A 452 21.18 -16.10 -17.44
CA GLY A 452 21.18 -17.41 -16.80
C GLY A 452 21.61 -17.40 -15.33
N LYS A 453 22.00 -16.25 -14.77
CA LYS A 453 22.34 -16.17 -13.34
C LYS A 453 21.07 -16.35 -12.50
N CYS A 454 21.13 -17.25 -11.53
CA CYS A 454 20.10 -17.36 -10.50
C CYS A 454 20.42 -16.41 -9.34
N VAL A 455 19.42 -15.65 -8.91
CA VAL A 455 19.51 -14.75 -7.74
C VAL A 455 18.33 -15.02 -6.82
N THR A 456 18.59 -14.98 -5.52
CA THR A 456 17.60 -15.26 -4.47
C THR A 456 17.50 -14.07 -3.53
N TYR A 457 16.29 -13.74 -3.13
CA TYR A 457 15.95 -12.64 -2.25
C TYR A 457 15.04 -13.13 -1.13
N GLU A 458 15.28 -12.66 0.09
CA GLU A 458 14.30 -12.74 1.16
C GLU A 458 13.47 -11.46 1.15
N MET A 459 12.16 -11.62 1.06
CA MET A 459 11.19 -10.54 0.91
C MET A 459 10.26 -10.51 2.13
N ASP A 460 9.97 -9.32 2.63
CA ASP A 460 9.06 -9.08 3.76
C ASP A 460 8.12 -7.91 3.42
N ASP A 461 7.46 -8.05 2.27
CA ASP A 461 6.63 -7.01 1.67
C ASP A 461 5.29 -7.53 1.13
N GLY A 462 4.98 -8.80 1.40
CA GLY A 462 3.78 -9.49 0.93
C GLY A 462 2.54 -9.12 1.73
N VAL A 463 1.40 -9.01 1.03
CA VAL A 463 0.06 -8.93 1.64
C VAL A 463 -0.88 -9.88 0.90
N TYR A 464 -1.42 -10.84 1.64
CA TYR A 464 -2.46 -11.74 1.17
C TYR A 464 -3.82 -11.16 1.52
N THR A 465 -4.74 -11.14 0.55
CA THR A 465 -6.12 -10.69 0.75
C THR A 465 -7.06 -11.87 0.58
N TYR A 466 -7.90 -12.10 1.57
CA TYR A 466 -9.01 -13.06 1.53
C TYR A 466 -10.33 -12.30 1.62
N ILE A 467 -11.24 -12.54 0.69
CA ILE A 467 -12.58 -11.94 0.70
C ILE A 467 -13.60 -13.06 0.69
N ASN A 468 -14.49 -13.06 1.67
CA ASN A 468 -15.65 -13.95 1.73
C ASN A 468 -16.93 -13.11 1.75
N SER A 469 -17.86 -13.43 0.87
CA SER A 469 -19.21 -12.86 0.90
C SER A 469 -20.23 -13.96 1.17
N SER A 470 -21.10 -13.76 2.16
CA SER A 470 -22.17 -14.69 2.49
C SER A 470 -23.54 -14.01 2.48
N ASN A 471 -24.57 -14.75 2.09
CA ASN A 471 -25.95 -14.32 2.21
C ASN A 471 -26.59 -14.98 3.45
N ASP A 472 -27.41 -14.22 4.17
CA ASP A 472 -28.14 -14.64 5.37
C ASP A 472 -29.59 -14.07 5.35
N PHE A 473 -30.47 -14.50 6.25
CA PHE A 473 -31.85 -14.03 6.35
C PHE A 473 -32.14 -13.39 7.72
N ARG A 474 -32.87 -12.28 7.70
CA ARG A 474 -33.45 -11.64 8.87
C ARG A 474 -34.97 -11.73 8.79
N ILE A 475 -35.58 -12.31 9.80
CA ILE A 475 -37.03 -12.41 9.95
C ILE A 475 -37.44 -11.38 11.01
N ASP A 476 -38.18 -10.35 10.61
CA ASP A 476 -38.68 -9.34 11.53
C ASP A 476 -39.91 -9.89 12.29
N LYS A 477 -40.23 -9.30 13.44
CA LYS A 477 -41.36 -9.75 14.27
C LYS A 477 -42.68 -9.61 13.50
N ALA A 478 -43.62 -10.53 13.74
CA ALA A 478 -44.94 -10.49 13.13
C ALA A 478 -45.72 -9.23 13.56
N GLU A 479 -46.30 -8.55 12.59
CA GLU A 479 -47.19 -7.40 12.80
C GLU A 479 -48.63 -7.81 12.52
N PRO A 480 -49.62 -7.36 13.31
CA PRO A 480 -51.03 -7.65 13.05
C PRO A 480 -51.46 -7.03 11.72
N LEU A 481 -52.31 -7.73 10.96
CA LEU A 481 -52.93 -7.16 9.77
C LEU A 481 -53.87 -6.03 10.20
N LEU A 482 -53.57 -4.80 9.78
CA LEU A 482 -54.44 -3.66 10.00
C LEU A 482 -55.73 -3.85 9.18
N PHE A 483 -56.80 -4.26 9.85
CA PHE A 483 -58.14 -4.20 9.29
C PHE A 483 -58.57 -2.73 9.29
N THR A 484 -58.43 -2.04 8.16
CA THR A 484 -59.21 -0.81 7.91
C THR A 484 -60.68 -1.20 7.81
N HIS A 485 -61.39 -1.12 8.94
CA HIS A 485 -62.84 -0.98 8.92
C HIS A 485 -63.15 0.39 8.30
N ILE A 486 -63.33 0.43 6.98
CA ILE A 486 -64.08 1.51 6.36
C ILE A 486 -65.54 1.22 6.70
N SER A 487 -65.97 1.75 7.85
CA SER A 487 -67.39 1.92 8.14
C SER A 487 -67.92 3.02 7.22
N VAL A 488 -68.46 2.64 6.06
CA VAL A 488 -69.36 3.54 5.32
C VAL A 488 -70.67 3.52 6.11
N ILE A 489 -70.92 4.61 6.85
CA ILE A 489 -72.26 4.95 7.35
C ILE A 489 -73.01 5.65 6.22
#